data_AF-A0A1I2SK89-F1
#
_entry.id   AF-A0A1I2SK89-F1
#
_cell.length_a   1.000
_cell.length_b   1.000
_cell.length_c   1.000
_cell.angle_alpha   90.00
_cell.angle_beta   90.00
_cell.angle_gamma   90.00
#
_symmetry.space_group_name_H-M   'P 1'
#
loop_
_entity.id
_entity.type
_entity.pdbx_description
1 polymer ?
#
loop_
_entity_poly.entity_id
_entity_poly.type
_entity_poly.pdbx_seq_one_letter_code
_entity_poly.pdbx_strand_id
1 'polypeptide(L)'
;MLNVSEIIQTVKSLIETRVNLVKSEIQDEIMAMVSRVILLMAMVILVLLVFLFLSLSLAFYLSSLVESPFMGFLLVSLLYMLILLILYLSRYNQGIQKKVQDGIKSFIFDKLKEEDSDEK
;
A
#
# COMPACT_ATOMS: atom_id res chain seq x y z
N MET A 1 -29.41 -20.92 52.68
CA MET A 1 -27.94 -20.91 52.62
C MET A 1 -27.57 -20.31 51.28
N LEU A 2 -26.90 -19.15 51.25
CA LEU A 2 -26.48 -18.53 50.00
C LEU A 2 -25.40 -19.42 49.39
N ASN A 3 -25.69 -20.03 48.24
CA ASN A 3 -24.76 -20.89 47.53
C ASN A 3 -23.65 -20.01 46.94
N VAL A 4 -22.59 -19.80 47.71
CA VAL A 4 -21.36 -19.12 47.27
C VAL A 4 -20.82 -19.73 45.96
N SER A 5 -21.08 -21.02 45.75
CA SER A 5 -20.82 -21.74 44.51
C SER A 5 -21.51 -21.14 43.28
N GLU A 6 -22.75 -20.67 43.42
CA GLU A 6 -23.56 -20.11 42.33
C GLU A 6 -22.99 -18.75 41.88
N ILE A 7 -22.62 -17.90 42.85
CA ILE A 7 -21.98 -16.60 42.60
C ILE A 7 -20.62 -16.80 41.90
N ILE A 8 -19.82 -17.76 42.37
CA ILE A 8 -18.53 -18.10 41.74
C ILE A 8 -18.75 -18.57 40.30
N GLN A 9 -19.79 -19.36 40.05
CA GLN A 9 -20.10 -19.88 38.72
C GLN A 9 -20.59 -18.77 37.77
N THR A 10 -21.40 -17.82 38.26
CA THR A 10 -21.81 -16.64 37.48
C THR A 10 -20.63 -15.73 37.15
N VAL A 11 -19.73 -15.48 38.13
CA VAL A 11 -18.52 -14.68 37.91
C VAL A 11 -17.58 -15.36 36.92
N LYS A 12 -17.42 -16.68 37.01
CA LYS A 12 -16.63 -17.46 36.05
C LYS A 12 -17.20 -17.36 34.64
N SER A 13 -18.52 -17.50 34.51
CA SER A 13 -19.25 -17.30 33.24
C SER A 13 -19.03 -15.89 32.68
N LEU A 14 -19.10 -14.85 33.49
CA LEU A 14 -18.87 -13.47 33.06
C LEU A 14 -17.43 -13.23 32.57
N ILE A 15 -16.44 -13.81 33.25
CA ILE A 15 -15.04 -13.73 32.82
C ILE A 15 -14.85 -14.47 31.50
N GLU A 16 -15.43 -15.66 31.36
CA GLU A 16 -15.36 -16.47 30.16
C GLU A 16 -16.03 -15.78 28.95
N THR A 17 -17.19 -15.13 29.17
CA THR A 17 -17.84 -14.29 28.16
C THR A 17 -16.97 -13.09 27.77
N ARG A 18 -16.36 -12.38 28.73
CA ARG A 18 -15.47 -11.26 28.41
C ARG A 18 -14.23 -11.70 27.62
N VAL A 19 -13.64 -12.84 27.96
CA VAL A 19 -12.51 -13.40 27.20
C VAL A 19 -12.94 -13.78 25.79
N ASN A 20 -14.12 -14.40 25.63
CA ASN A 20 -14.65 -14.74 24.31
C ASN A 20 -14.97 -13.50 23.47
N LEU A 21 -15.49 -12.43 24.08
CA LEU A 21 -15.73 -11.15 23.39
C LEU A 21 -14.44 -10.55 22.87
N VAL A 22 -13.40 -10.44 23.73
CA VAL A 22 -12.09 -9.91 23.33
C VAL A 22 -11.45 -10.76 22.24
N LYS A 23 -11.57 -12.09 22.34
CA LYS A 23 -11.08 -13.01 21.30
C LYS A 23 -11.78 -12.81 19.97
N SER A 24 -13.11 -12.57 19.98
CA SER A 24 -13.90 -12.31 18.78
C SER A 24 -13.55 -10.96 18.16
N GLU A 25 -13.47 -9.90 18.97
CA GLU A 25 -13.08 -8.55 18.50
C GLU A 25 -11.71 -8.57 17.83
N ILE A 26 -10.72 -9.23 18.44
CA ILE A 26 -9.39 -9.41 17.84
C ILE A 26 -9.47 -10.16 16.51
N GLN A 27 -10.30 -11.21 16.43
CA GLN A 27 -10.45 -11.98 15.21
C GLN A 27 -11.10 -11.16 14.09
N ASP A 28 -12.15 -10.40 14.40
CA ASP A 28 -12.83 -9.53 13.45
C ASP A 28 -11.92 -8.39 12.98
N GLU A 29 -11.14 -7.78 13.87
CA GLU A 29 -10.19 -6.73 13.54
C GLU A 29 -9.04 -7.26 12.65
N ILE A 30 -8.52 -8.45 12.93
CA ILE A 30 -7.55 -9.12 12.07
C ILE A 30 -8.15 -9.42 10.69
N MET A 31 -9.39 -9.93 10.63
CA MET A 31 -10.05 -10.22 9.36
C MET A 31 -10.29 -8.96 8.53
N ALA A 32 -10.68 -7.85 9.17
CA ALA A 32 -10.85 -6.56 8.52
C ALA A 32 -9.51 -6.02 7.99
N MET A 33 -8.44 -6.10 8.78
CA MET A 33 -7.09 -5.67 8.37
C MET A 33 -6.58 -6.50 7.20
N VAL A 34 -6.69 -7.84 7.28
CA VAL A 34 -6.27 -8.76 6.22
C VAL A 34 -7.03 -8.48 4.91
N SER A 35 -8.34 -8.27 4.98
CA SER A 35 -9.15 -7.97 3.80
C SER A 35 -8.71 -6.66 3.12
N ARG A 36 -8.44 -5.59 3.91
CA ARG A 36 -7.89 -4.33 3.38
C ARG A 36 -6.50 -4.53 2.75
N VAL A 37 -5.62 -5.29 3.40
CA VAL A 37 -4.26 -5.55 2.89
C VAL A 37 -4.29 -6.33 1.59
N ILE A 38 -5.14 -7.35 1.47
CA ILE A 38 -5.27 -8.14 0.24
C ILE A 38 -5.74 -7.27 -0.92
N LEU A 39 -6.76 -6.43 -0.71
CA LEU A 39 -7.25 -5.49 -1.73
C LEU A 39 -6.17 -4.50 -2.17
N LEU A 40 -5.44 -3.93 -1.21
CA LEU A 40 -4.35 -2.98 -1.48
C LEU A 40 -3.22 -3.67 -2.25
N MET A 41 -2.82 -4.87 -1.82
CA MET A 41 -1.78 -5.65 -2.49
C MET A 41 -2.18 -6.01 -3.93
N ALA A 42 -3.43 -6.39 -4.16
CA ALA A 42 -3.96 -6.64 -5.49
C ALA A 42 -3.90 -5.39 -6.38
N MET A 43 -4.31 -4.23 -5.86
CA MET A 43 -4.18 -2.95 -6.57
C MET A 43 -2.74 -2.63 -6.93
N VAL A 44 -1.80 -2.77 -5.98
CA VAL A 44 -0.38 -2.48 -6.21
C VAL A 44 0.18 -3.38 -7.31
N ILE A 45 -0.13 -4.68 -7.29
CA ILE A 45 0.31 -5.62 -8.32
C ILE A 45 -0.23 -5.22 -9.70
N LEU A 46 -1.52 -4.87 -9.79
CA LEU A 46 -2.13 -4.40 -11.03
C LEU A 46 -1.46 -3.14 -11.58
N VAL A 47 -1.23 -2.15 -10.72
CA VAL A 47 -0.54 -0.90 -11.11
C VAL A 47 0.88 -1.19 -11.58
N LEU A 48 1.62 -2.05 -10.87
CA LEU A 48 2.98 -2.42 -11.22
C LEU A 48 3.02 -3.14 -12.58
N LEU A 49 2.04 -4.00 -12.84
CA LEU A 49 1.90 -4.69 -14.11
C LEU A 49 1.61 -3.71 -15.25
N VAL A 50 0.65 -2.80 -15.09
CA VAL A 50 0.35 -1.74 -16.07
C VAL A 50 1.58 -0.88 -16.34
N PHE A 51 2.31 -0.50 -15.30
CA PHE A 51 3.54 0.29 -15.42
C PHE A 51 4.64 -0.47 -16.18
N LEU A 52 4.79 -1.76 -15.93
CA LEU A 52 5.72 -2.63 -16.65
C LEU A 52 5.35 -2.72 -18.13
N PHE A 53 4.08 -2.96 -18.44
CA PHE A 53 3.60 -2.99 -19.83
C PHE A 53 3.76 -1.65 -20.55
N LEU A 54 3.56 -0.52 -19.86
CA LEU A 54 3.84 0.81 -20.39
C LEU A 54 5.32 1.00 -20.72
N SER A 55 6.21 0.58 -19.81
CA SER A 55 7.66 0.65 -20.02
C SER A 55 8.09 -0.22 -21.21
N LEU A 56 7.57 -1.45 -21.31
CA LEU A 56 7.82 -2.33 -22.45
C LEU A 56 7.25 -1.75 -23.74
N SER A 57 6.03 -1.17 -23.71
CA SER A 57 5.41 -0.55 -24.87
C SER A 57 6.24 0.63 -25.39
N LEU A 58 6.75 1.49 -24.49
CA LEU A 58 7.69 2.55 -24.86
C LEU A 58 8.98 1.98 -25.46
N ALA A 59 9.53 0.91 -24.88
CA ALA A 59 10.73 0.25 -25.38
C ALA A 59 10.54 -0.28 -26.81
N PHE A 60 9.41 -0.94 -27.07
CA PHE A 60 9.07 -1.46 -28.38
C PHE A 60 8.76 -0.35 -29.39
N TYR A 61 8.10 0.73 -28.98
CA TYR A 61 7.82 1.88 -29.84
C TYR A 61 9.11 2.60 -30.27
N LEU A 62 10.04 2.79 -29.33
CA LEU A 62 11.36 3.33 -29.65
C LEU A 62 12.19 2.35 -30.49
N SER A 63 12.03 1.04 -30.27
CA SER A 63 12.72 0.01 -31.04
C SER A 63 12.26 -0.07 -32.50
N SER A 64 10.97 0.17 -32.77
CA SER A 64 10.41 0.08 -34.12
C SER A 64 10.81 1.26 -35.00
N LEU A 65 11.03 2.45 -34.42
CA LEU A 65 11.53 3.62 -35.16
C LEU A 65 12.97 3.44 -35.68
N VAL A 66 13.75 2.52 -35.09
CA VAL A 66 15.19 2.37 -35.37
C VAL A 66 15.50 1.08 -36.15
N GLU A 67 14.49 0.30 -36.53
CA GLU A 67 14.60 -0.96 -37.30
C GLU A 67 15.56 -2.02 -36.70
N SER A 68 15.95 -1.88 -35.42
CA SER A 68 16.84 -2.83 -34.73
C SER A 68 16.46 -3.00 -33.24
N PRO A 69 16.22 -4.25 -32.76
CA PRO A 69 15.83 -4.53 -31.38
C PRO A 69 16.84 -4.08 -30.32
N PHE A 70 18.12 -3.97 -30.70
CA PHE A 70 19.19 -3.53 -29.80
C PHE A 70 19.10 -2.04 -29.45
N MET A 71 18.69 -1.20 -30.40
CA MET A 71 18.67 0.25 -30.18
C MET A 71 17.51 0.70 -29.29
N GLY A 72 16.35 0.01 -29.35
CA GLY A 72 15.21 0.32 -28.48
C GLY A 72 15.51 0.08 -27.01
N PHE A 73 16.18 -1.04 -26.68
CA PHE A 73 16.65 -1.31 -25.33
C PHE A 73 17.77 -0.36 -24.89
N LEU A 74 18.66 0.05 -25.80
CA LEU A 74 19.70 1.03 -25.50
C LEU A 74 19.11 2.39 -25.16
N LEU A 75 18.07 2.83 -25.88
CA LEU A 75 17.41 4.11 -25.59
C LEU A 75 16.63 4.09 -24.29
N VAL A 76 15.96 2.97 -23.95
CA VAL A 76 15.29 2.79 -22.66
C VAL A 76 16.30 2.68 -21.51
N SER A 77 17.43 2.00 -21.72
CA SER A 77 18.55 2.00 -20.77
C SER A 77 19.10 3.41 -20.57
N LEU A 78 19.20 4.22 -21.62
CA LEU A 78 19.63 5.61 -21.56
C LEU A 78 18.58 6.48 -20.85
N LEU A 79 17.28 6.23 -21.04
CA LEU A 79 16.18 6.87 -20.32
C LEU A 79 16.20 6.54 -18.82
N TYR A 80 16.38 5.26 -18.47
CA TYR A 80 16.56 4.84 -17.08
C TYR A 80 17.85 5.39 -16.47
N MET A 81 18.94 5.48 -17.24
CA MET A 81 20.18 6.12 -16.82
C MET A 81 19.99 7.62 -16.60
N LEU A 82 19.21 8.30 -17.45
CA LEU A 82 18.89 9.72 -17.32
C LEU A 82 18.00 9.96 -16.09
N ILE A 83 17.01 9.09 -15.84
CA ILE A 83 16.20 9.09 -14.62
C ILE A 83 17.10 8.87 -13.39
N LEU A 84 18.01 7.89 -13.43
CA LEU A 84 18.96 7.62 -12.35
C LEU A 84 19.89 8.80 -12.10
N LEU A 85 20.38 9.45 -13.16
CA LEU A 85 21.26 10.60 -13.10
C LEU A 85 20.50 11.82 -12.54
N ILE A 86 19.26 12.05 -12.97
CA ILE A 86 18.35 13.02 -12.36
C ILE A 86 18.17 12.70 -10.89
N LEU A 87 17.89 11.44 -10.51
CA LEU A 87 17.74 11.00 -9.12
C LEU A 87 19.03 11.19 -8.31
N TYR A 88 20.19 11.01 -8.91
CA TYR A 88 21.49 11.15 -8.27
C TYR A 88 21.85 12.63 -8.04
N LEU A 89 21.66 13.50 -9.05
CA LEU A 89 21.79 14.96 -8.88
C LEU A 89 20.73 15.51 -7.92
N SER A 90 19.53 14.95 -7.98
CA SER A 90 18.42 15.25 -7.08
C SER A 90 18.73 14.82 -5.64
N ARG A 91 19.42 13.71 -5.44
CA ARG A 91 19.93 13.29 -4.12
C ARG A 91 21.01 14.24 -3.59
N TYR A 92 21.75 14.91 -4.48
CA TYR A 92 22.72 15.94 -4.11
C TYR A 92 22.04 17.25 -3.67
N ASN A 93 20.85 17.55 -4.18
CA ASN A 93 20.02 18.67 -3.74
C ASN A 93 19.01 18.22 -2.67
N GLN A 94 19.24 18.55 -1.40
CA GLN A 94 18.38 18.21 -0.25
C GLN A 94 16.88 18.62 -0.35
N GLY A 95 16.45 19.20 -1.48
CA GLY A 95 15.06 19.55 -1.80
C GLY A 95 14.18 18.41 -2.34
N ILE A 96 14.73 17.39 -3.01
CA ILE A 96 13.85 16.32 -3.56
C ILE A 96 13.38 15.34 -2.50
N GLN A 97 14.17 15.06 -1.46
CA GLN A 97 13.65 14.29 -0.32
C GLN A 97 12.41 14.97 0.29
N LYS A 98 12.42 16.29 0.45
CA LYS A 98 11.26 17.05 0.92
C LYS A 98 10.10 17.03 -0.08
N LYS A 99 10.35 17.24 -1.38
CA LYS A 99 9.28 17.21 -2.40
C LYS A 99 8.63 15.83 -2.57
N VAL A 100 9.41 14.75 -2.48
CA VAL A 100 8.87 13.38 -2.54
C VAL A 100 8.10 13.06 -1.27
N GLN A 101 8.59 13.48 -0.11
CA GLN A 101 7.91 13.28 1.16
C GLN A 101 6.62 14.12 1.27
N ASP A 102 6.61 15.34 0.75
CA ASP A 102 5.43 16.22 0.67
C ASP A 102 4.43 15.75 -0.40
N GLY A 103 4.91 15.21 -1.52
CA GLY A 103 4.09 14.57 -2.54
C GLY A 103 3.39 13.32 -1.99
N ILE A 104 4.13 12.40 -1.37
CA ILE A 104 3.54 11.19 -0.79
C ILE A 104 2.61 11.54 0.38
N LYS A 105 2.97 12.52 1.23
CA LYS A 105 2.09 12.99 2.30
C LYS A 105 0.79 13.59 1.75
N SER A 106 0.83 14.45 0.75
CA SER A 106 -0.39 15.03 0.16
C SER A 106 -1.28 13.95 -0.49
N PHE A 107 -0.70 13.01 -1.23
CA PHE A 107 -1.46 11.91 -1.82
C PHE A 107 -2.10 10.94 -0.80
N ILE A 108 -1.47 10.73 0.38
CA ILE A 108 -2.04 9.90 1.45
C ILE A 108 -3.03 10.70 2.31
N PHE A 109 -2.75 11.97 2.61
CA PHE A 109 -3.63 12.81 3.43
C PHE A 109 -4.91 13.24 2.70
N ASP A 110 -4.86 13.46 1.38
CA ASP A 110 -6.06 13.76 0.60
C ASP A 110 -7.01 12.55 0.56
N LYS A 111 -6.49 11.32 0.42
CA LYS A 111 -7.31 10.11 0.50
C LYS A 111 -7.91 9.85 1.89
N LEU A 112 -7.25 10.30 2.97
CA LEU A 112 -7.79 10.21 4.33
C LEU A 112 -8.82 11.30 4.64
N LYS A 113 -8.81 12.42 3.90
CA LYS A 113 -9.78 13.51 4.06
C LYS A 113 -11.06 13.35 3.25
N GLU A 114 -11.01 12.65 2.11
CA GLU A 114 -12.23 12.36 1.33
C GLU A 114 -13.16 11.35 2.04
N GLU A 115 -12.62 10.42 2.85
CA GLU A 115 -13.43 9.44 3.59
C GLU A 115 -14.20 10.04 4.78
N ASP A 116 -13.81 11.24 5.26
CA ASP A 116 -14.42 11.95 6.40
C ASP A 116 -15.47 13.02 5.97
N SER A 117 -15.56 13.33 4.67
CA SER A 117 -16.47 14.36 4.14
C SER A 117 -17.79 13.82 3.57
N ASP A 118 -17.87 12.51 3.29
CA ASP A 118 -19.10 11.87 2.81
C ASP A 118 -19.99 11.36 3.97
N GLU A 119 -19.57 11.52 5.23
CA GLU A 119 -20.34 11.12 6.43
C GLU A 119 -20.90 12.32 7.24
N LYS A 120 -21.02 13.50 6.64
CA LYS A 120 -21.73 14.66 7.25
C LYS A 120 -23.03 15.01 6.55
#